data_AF-K2F531-F1
#
_entry.id   AF-K2F531-F1
#
_cell.length_a   1.000
_cell.length_b   1.000
_cell.length_c   1.000
_cell.angle_alpha   90.00
_cell.angle_beta   90.00
_cell.angle_gamma   90.00
#
_symmetry.space_group_name_H-M   'P 1'
#
loop_
_entity.id
_entity.type
_entity.pdbx_description
1 polymer ?
#
loop_
_entity_poly.entity_id
_entity_poly.type
_entity_poly.pdbx_seq_one_letter_code
_entity_poly.pdbx_strand_id
1 'polypeptide(L)'
;MDLNFLKTVANDGSLSRASFLLLFYMNITKKFVGSQSILGDILGLDRKTINASIGILESGKYIKRFPLKKDKRLKVIEFIA
;
A
#
# COMPACT_ATOMS: atom_id res chain seq x y z
N MET A 1 2.04 10.69 -9.76
CA MET A 1 2.79 10.95 -8.53
C MET A 1 4.06 11.70 -8.84
N ASP A 2 4.17 12.92 -8.33
CA ASP A 2 5.35 13.78 -8.44
C ASP A 2 6.49 13.21 -7.56
N LEU A 3 7.73 13.21 -8.05
CA LEU A 3 8.91 12.82 -7.25
C LEU A 3 9.03 13.66 -5.97
N ASN A 4 8.51 14.88 -6.01
CA ASN A 4 8.43 15.76 -4.85
C ASN A 4 7.54 15.19 -3.74
N PHE A 5 6.43 14.52 -4.09
CA PHE A 5 5.52 13.94 -3.11
C PHE A 5 6.19 12.79 -2.32
N LEU A 6 6.88 11.88 -3.00
CA LEU A 6 7.62 10.80 -2.33
C LEU A 6 8.75 11.35 -1.45
N LYS A 7 9.43 12.43 -1.88
CA LYS A 7 10.45 13.11 -1.08
C LYS A 7 9.86 13.78 0.15
N THR A 8 8.72 14.46 0.03
CA THR A 8 8.03 15.08 1.17
C THR A 8 7.62 14.04 2.19
N VAL A 9 6.98 12.95 1.75
CA VAL A 9 6.53 11.89 2.66
C VAL A 9 7.71 11.14 3.30
N ALA A 10 8.81 10.96 2.59
CA ALA A 10 10.04 10.38 3.15
C ALA A 10 10.73 11.31 4.16
N ASN A 11 10.71 12.63 3.91
CA ASN A 11 11.37 13.63 4.76
C ASN A 11 10.56 14.05 5.98
N ASP A 12 9.21 14.06 5.89
CA ASP A 12 8.34 14.44 7.01
C ASP A 12 8.27 13.37 8.12
N GLY A 13 8.81 12.17 7.87
CA GLY A 13 8.77 11.05 8.83
C GLY A 13 7.35 10.57 9.16
N SER A 14 6.35 11.05 8.42
CA SER A 14 4.93 10.80 8.68
C SER A 14 4.50 9.36 8.40
N LEU A 15 5.28 8.63 7.58
CA LEU A 15 5.07 7.21 7.31
C LEU A 15 6.19 6.36 7.89
N SER A 16 5.79 5.25 8.50
CA SER A 16 6.73 4.17 8.83
C SER A 16 7.42 3.65 7.57
N ARG A 17 8.62 3.10 7.72
CA ARG A 17 9.38 2.49 6.61
C ARG A 17 8.56 1.46 5.84
N ALA A 18 7.76 0.65 6.53
CA ALA A 18 6.87 -0.34 5.92
C ALA A 18 5.76 0.31 5.08
N SER A 19 5.13 1.37 5.60
CA SER A 19 4.10 2.12 4.87
C SER A 19 4.68 2.81 3.63
N PHE A 20 5.89 3.35 3.73
CA PHE A 20 6.59 3.93 2.57
C PHE A 20 6.94 2.86 1.52
N LEU A 21 7.46 1.71 1.93
CA LEU A 21 7.83 0.62 1.02
C LEU A 21 6.60 0.12 0.24
N LEU A 22 5.48 -0.06 0.94
CA LEU A 22 4.20 -0.41 0.32
C LEU A 22 3.72 0.67 -0.65
N LEU A 23 3.75 1.94 -0.25
CA LEU A 23 3.35 3.06 -1.10
C LEU A 23 4.20 3.13 -2.36
N PHE A 24 5.51 2.95 -2.24
CA PHE A 24 6.46 2.91 -3.35
C PHE A 24 6.15 1.77 -4.32
N TYR A 25 5.94 0.56 -3.79
CA TYR A 25 5.53 -0.59 -4.59
C TYR A 25 4.21 -0.34 -5.34
N MET A 26 3.24 0.28 -4.69
CA MET A 26 1.96 0.63 -5.32
C MET A 26 2.08 1.75 -6.34
N ASN A 27 3.01 2.69 -6.16
CA ASN A 27 3.28 3.70 -7.17
C ASN A 27 3.86 3.09 -8.45
N ILE A 28 4.67 2.03 -8.35
CA ILE A 28 5.23 1.34 -9.51
C ILE A 28 4.17 0.48 -10.19
N THR A 29 3.49 -0.37 -9.42
CA THR A 29 2.55 -1.36 -9.96
C THR A 29 1.17 -0.77 -10.30
N LYS A 30 0.82 0.39 -9.73
CA LYS A 30 -0.48 1.09 -9.79
C LYS A 30 -1.66 0.33 -9.19
N LYS A 31 -1.63 -1.00 -9.27
CA LYS A 31 -2.68 -1.91 -8.85
C LYS A 31 -2.08 -3.23 -8.40
N PHE A 32 -2.54 -3.70 -7.26
CA PHE A 32 -2.26 -5.04 -6.76
C PHE A 32 -3.57 -5.80 -6.61
N VAL A 33 -3.60 -7.04 -7.10
CA VAL A 33 -4.73 -7.96 -6.91
C VAL A 33 -4.19 -9.20 -6.22
N GLY A 34 -4.63 -9.44 -4.98
CA GLY A 34 -4.15 -10.59 -4.22
C GLY A 34 -4.59 -10.58 -2.78
N SER A 35 -4.04 -11.52 -2.02
CA SER A 35 -4.15 -11.51 -0.58
C SER A 35 -3.11 -10.56 0.02
N GLN A 36 -3.39 -10.03 1.20
CA GLN A 36 -2.41 -9.24 1.96
C GLN A 36 -1.19 -10.08 2.37
N SER A 37 -1.34 -11.41 2.47
CA SER A 37 -0.21 -12.30 2.74
C SER A 37 0.79 -12.29 1.59
N ILE A 38 0.32 -12.44 0.34
CA ILE A 38 1.19 -12.37 -0.84
C ILE A 38 1.92 -11.03 -0.91
N LEU A 39 1.21 -9.94 -0.57
CA LEU A 39 1.82 -8.61 -0.53
C LEU A 39 2.89 -8.49 0.57
N GLY A 40 2.69 -9.14 1.72
CA GLY A 40 3.69 -9.25 2.77
C GLY A 40 4.91 -10.03 2.32
N ASP A 41 4.72 -11.17 1.66
CA ASP A 41 5.80 -12.01 1.15
C ASP A 41 6.67 -11.26 0.13
N ILE A 42 6.06 -10.49 -0.78
CA ILE A 42 6.76 -9.67 -1.77
C ILE A 42 7.61 -8.58 -1.09
N LEU A 43 7.05 -7.94 -0.06
CA LEU A 43 7.69 -6.82 0.62
C LEU A 43 8.60 -7.24 1.77
N GLY A 44 8.65 -8.53 2.10
CA GLY A 44 9.37 -9.06 3.27
C GLY A 44 8.79 -8.54 4.59
N LEU A 45 7.49 -8.29 4.65
CA LEU A 45 6.79 -7.71 5.81
C LEU A 45 5.78 -8.69 6.38
N ASP A 46 5.67 -8.72 7.71
CA ASP A 46 4.66 -9.54 8.37
C ASP A 46 3.24 -9.00 8.12
N ARG A 47 2.25 -9.87 8.34
CA ARG A 47 0.84 -9.57 8.08
C ARG A 47 0.28 -8.44 8.95
N LYS A 48 0.73 -8.27 10.20
CA LYS A 48 0.28 -7.18 11.08
C LYS A 48 0.79 -5.85 10.54
N THR A 49 2.06 -5.81 10.16
CA THR A 49 2.71 -4.64 9.57
C THR A 49 2.04 -4.23 8.25
N ILE A 50 1.77 -5.17 7.35
CA ILE A 50 1.02 -4.89 6.11
C ILE A 50 -0.38 -4.35 6.40
N ASN A 51 -1.10 -4.94 7.36
CA ASN A 51 -2.43 -4.47 7.71
C ASN A 51 -2.43 -3.04 8.25
N ALA A 52 -1.51 -2.74 9.17
CA ALA A 52 -1.34 -1.41 9.73
C ALA A 52 -0.94 -0.40 8.64
N SER A 53 0.06 -0.74 7.81
CA SER A 53 0.54 0.12 6.73
C SER A 53 -0.54 0.43 5.71
N ILE A 54 -1.29 -0.57 5.25
CA ILE A 54 -2.40 -0.29 4.34
C ILE A 54 -3.47 0.56 5.02
N GLY A 55 -3.79 0.33 6.30
CA GLY A 55 -4.75 1.17 7.04
C GLY A 55 -4.35 2.64 7.05
N ILE A 56 -3.09 2.92 7.39
CA ILE A 56 -2.52 4.28 7.37
C ILE A 56 -2.62 4.88 5.96
N LEU A 57 -2.23 4.13 4.93
CA LEU A 57 -2.24 4.64 3.56
C LEU A 57 -3.66 4.86 3.00
N GLU A 58 -4.62 4.03 3.42
CA GLU A 58 -6.03 4.16 3.06
C GLU A 58 -6.67 5.38 3.76
N SER A 59 -6.39 5.59 5.05
CA SER A 59 -6.79 6.80 5.78
C SER A 59 -6.18 8.07 5.20
N GLY A 60 -4.91 8.00 4.76
CA GLY A 60 -4.22 9.08 4.06
C GLY A 60 -4.67 9.28 2.60
N LYS A 61 -5.66 8.51 2.13
CA LYS A 61 -6.20 8.54 0.75
C LYS A 61 -5.14 8.28 -0.33
N TYR A 62 -4.03 7.64 0.00
CA TYR A 62 -2.98 7.28 -0.96
C TYR A 62 -3.35 6.04 -1.79
N ILE A 63 -4.15 5.15 -1.20
CA ILE A 63 -4.65 3.93 -1.84
C ILE A 63 -6.12 3.70 -1.51
N LYS A 64 -6.83 2.91 -2.32
CA LYS A 64 -8.14 2.32 -1.95
C LYS A 64 -8.06 0.81 -1.97
N ARG A 65 -8.80 0.19 -1.05
CA ARG A 65 -9.19 -1.22 -1.19
C ARG A 65 -10.61 -1.38 -1.68
N PHE A 66 -10.79 -2.42 -2.48
CA PHE A 66 -12.12 -2.93 -2.78
C PHE A 66 -12.10 -4.45 -2.97
N PRO A 67 -13.18 -5.13 -2.59
CA PRO A 67 -13.30 -6.57 -2.77
C PRO A 67 -13.32 -6.91 -4.26
N LEU A 68 -12.62 -7.98 -4.64
CA LEU A 68 -12.67 -8.46 -6.02
C LEU A 68 -14.05 -9.11 -6.27
N LYS A 69 -14.79 -8.65 -7.29
CA LYS A 69 -16.14 -9.17 -7.62
C LYS A 69 -16.16 -10.69 -7.84
N LYS A 70 -15.06 -11.26 -8.36
CA LYS A 70 -14.95 -12.68 -8.69
C LYS A 70 -14.56 -13.56 -7.50
N ASP A 71 -13.85 -13.01 -6.51
CA ASP A 71 -13.47 -13.70 -5.29
C ASP A 71 -13.39 -12.70 -4.12
N LYS A 72 -14.36 -12.80 -3.19
CA LYS A 72 -14.45 -11.90 -2.02
C LYS A 72 -13.28 -12.05 -1.04
N ARG A 73 -12.48 -13.12 -1.14
CA ARG A 73 -11.28 -13.33 -0.32
C ARG A 73 -10.09 -12.50 -0.81
N LEU A 74 -10.11 -12.11 -2.08
CA LEU A 74 -9.08 -11.27 -2.68
C LEU A 74 -9.48 -9.80 -2.58
N LYS A 75 -8.49 -8.97 -2.26
CA LYS A 75 -8.66 -7.52 -2.24
C LYS A 75 -7.84 -6.94 -3.38
N VAL A 76 -8.47 -6.00 -4.09
CA VAL A 76 -7.74 -5.12 -4.99
C VAL A 76 -7.29 -3.93 -4.16
N ILE A 77 -6.02 -3.58 -4.29
CA ILE A 77 -5.48 -2.37 -3.72
C ILE A 77 -5.00 -1.51 -4.91
N GLU A 78 -5.63 -0.36 -5.10
CA GLU A 78 -5.26 0.59 -6.14
C GLU A 78 -4.64 1.84 -5.55
N PHE A 79 -3.64 2.35 -6.26
CA PHE A 79 -2.96 3.59 -5.96
C PHE A 79 -3.73 4.79 -6.54
N ILE A 80 -3.84 5.88 -5.77
CA ILE A 80 -4.72 7.02 -6.10
C ILE A 80 -3.96 8.36 -6.14
N ALA A 81 -2.82 8.46 -5.46
CA ALA A 81 -2.12 9.73 -5.23
C ALA A 81 -1.28 10.27 -6.40
#